data_AF-A0A925IDQ8-F1
#
_entry.id   AF-A0A925IDQ8-F1
#
_cell.length_a   1.000
_cell.length_b   1.000
_cell.length_c   1.000
_cell.angle_alpha   90.00
_cell.angle_beta   90.00
_cell.angle_gamma   90.00
#
_symmetry.space_group_name_H-M   'P 1'
#
loop_
_entity.id
_entity.type
_entity.pdbx_description
1 polymer ?
#
loop_
_entity_poly.entity_id
_entity_poly.type
_entity_poly.pdbx_seq_one_letter_code
_entity_poly.pdbx_strand_id
1 'polypeptide(L)'
;MKIIEIKVLRGPNYWSVRRNKLIQMKLDLEDMEQRPTNLIPGFRERLEKMFPTMYEHRCSEGVPGGFFSRVDEGTWMGHVIEHMALEMQTLAGMDTGFGRTRGTGVEGEYYVCISYTEEDAGIYAAKAAVRAAQALTDNTEYLLEDDIMRLREIREETRLGPSTGSIVEEAAKRGIPFIRLNKSSLVQLGYGVHQKRIRATIASTTSNIAVDIACDKEETKALLEAAEIPVPSGTVVRTEAGLEEAIEKFGYPLVIKPIDGNHGKGNTTNITTWEQALTAFEAAQKYGRSSIVEKFITGYDFRILVINYKFVCAALRTPASVTGDGQSTIQQLIDKTNSDPRRGYGHEKVLTQITIDQFTHK
;
A
#
# COMPACT_ATOMS: atom_id res chain seq x y z
N MET A 1 12.89 -17.23 -25.49
CA MET A 1 11.44 -17.22 -25.25
C MET A 1 10.87 -15.84 -25.50
N LYS A 2 9.70 -15.74 -26.13
CA LYS A 2 9.11 -14.47 -26.56
C LYS A 2 7.65 -14.33 -26.15
N ILE A 3 7.30 -13.21 -25.52
CA ILE A 3 5.92 -12.85 -25.23
C ILE A 3 5.26 -12.33 -26.51
N ILE A 4 4.27 -13.05 -27.03
CA ILE A 4 3.50 -12.62 -28.20
C ILE A 4 2.44 -11.60 -27.78
N GLU A 5 1.72 -11.88 -26.70
CA GLU A 5 0.56 -11.09 -26.28
C GLU A 5 0.30 -11.25 -24.78
N ILE A 6 -0.16 -10.19 -24.12
CA ILE A 6 -0.71 -10.26 -22.76
C ILE A 6 -2.11 -9.67 -22.78
N LYS A 7 -3.09 -10.44 -22.31
CA LYS A 7 -4.48 -9.99 -22.10
C LYS A 7 -4.82 -10.01 -20.62
N VAL A 8 -5.51 -8.97 -20.18
CA VAL A 8 -6.16 -8.94 -18.87
C VAL A 8 -7.60 -9.40 -19.03
N LEU A 9 -7.96 -10.45 -18.30
CA LEU A 9 -9.31 -10.99 -18.25
C LEU A 9 -9.99 -10.53 -16.96
N ARG A 10 -11.03 -9.72 -17.11
CA ARG A 10 -11.86 -9.18 -16.03
C ARG A 10 -13.24 -9.84 -16.07
N GLY A 11 -13.68 -10.42 -14.95
CA GLY A 11 -14.96 -11.15 -14.89
C GLY A 11 -14.87 -12.61 -15.39
N PRO A 12 -16.02 -13.29 -15.49
CA PRO A 12 -16.12 -14.63 -16.04
C PRO A 12 -15.47 -14.70 -17.42
N ASN A 13 -14.64 -15.71 -17.64
CA ASN A 13 -13.83 -15.82 -18.85
C ASN A 13 -13.64 -17.29 -19.28
N TYR A 14 -13.00 -17.49 -20.43
CA TYR A 14 -12.75 -18.81 -21.01
C TYR A 14 -12.07 -19.80 -20.06
N TRP A 15 -11.13 -19.34 -19.22
CA TRP A 15 -10.34 -20.20 -18.33
C TRP A 15 -11.08 -20.58 -17.06
N SER A 16 -11.99 -19.71 -16.61
CA SER A 16 -12.78 -19.91 -15.40
C SER A 16 -13.98 -18.98 -15.34
N VAL A 17 -15.14 -19.56 -15.04
CA VAL A 17 -16.36 -18.79 -14.72
C VAL A 17 -16.37 -18.21 -13.30
N ARG A 18 -15.47 -18.69 -12.41
CA ARG A 18 -15.40 -18.26 -11.01
C ARG A 18 -14.22 -17.33 -10.73
N ARG A 19 -13.14 -17.44 -11.50
CA ARG A 19 -11.91 -16.65 -11.29
C ARG A 19 -11.91 -15.50 -12.28
N ASN A 20 -12.17 -14.32 -11.74
CA ASN A 20 -12.52 -13.12 -12.49
C ASN A 20 -11.36 -12.15 -12.70
N LYS A 21 -10.17 -12.50 -12.24
CA LYS A 21 -8.95 -11.69 -12.33
C LYS A 21 -7.81 -12.57 -12.81
N LEU A 22 -7.69 -12.70 -14.13
CA LEU A 22 -6.64 -13.52 -14.74
C LEU A 22 -5.83 -12.70 -15.76
N ILE A 23 -4.53 -12.92 -15.80
CA ILE A 23 -3.67 -12.53 -16.91
C ILE A 23 -3.53 -13.76 -17.80
N GLN A 24 -3.79 -13.61 -19.10
CA GLN A 24 -3.49 -14.60 -20.13
C GLN A 24 -2.31 -14.09 -20.95
N MET A 25 -1.18 -14.76 -20.84
CA MET A 25 0.01 -14.49 -21.65
C MET A 25 0.10 -15.54 -22.76
N LYS A 26 0.17 -15.10 -24.01
CA LYS A 26 0.55 -15.96 -25.14
C LYS A 26 2.08 -15.92 -25.25
N LEU A 27 2.72 -17.06 -25.05
CA LEU A 27 4.17 -17.22 -24.98
C LEU A 27 4.63 -18.18 -26.07
N ASP A 28 5.64 -17.76 -26.84
CA ASP A 28 6.41 -18.61 -27.74
C ASP A 28 7.68 -19.08 -27.01
N LEU A 29 7.84 -20.39 -26.88
CA LEU A 29 9.01 -20.97 -26.24
C LEU A 29 10.26 -20.90 -27.11
N GLU A 30 10.12 -20.71 -28.43
CA GLU A 30 11.23 -20.74 -29.39
C GLU A 30 12.04 -22.05 -29.19
N ASP A 31 13.37 -21.97 -29.12
CA ASP A 31 14.24 -23.13 -28.92
C ASP A 31 13.98 -23.89 -27.59
N MET A 32 13.27 -23.28 -26.63
CA MET A 32 12.89 -23.95 -25.37
C MET A 32 11.81 -25.01 -25.54
N GLU A 33 11.12 -25.04 -26.67
CA GLU A 33 10.17 -26.13 -26.94
C GLU A 33 10.87 -27.50 -26.96
N GLN A 34 12.11 -27.54 -27.46
CA GLN A 34 12.91 -28.77 -27.57
C GLN A 34 13.79 -29.03 -26.34
N ARG A 35 13.70 -28.17 -25.31
CA ARG A 35 14.53 -28.22 -24.11
C ARG A 35 13.66 -28.15 -22.85
N PRO A 36 12.86 -29.19 -22.55
CA PRO A 36 12.17 -29.29 -21.27
C PRO A 36 13.15 -29.25 -20.09
N THR A 37 12.65 -28.93 -18.91
CA THR A 37 13.46 -28.62 -17.72
C THR A 37 14.51 -29.67 -17.37
N ASN A 38 14.22 -30.96 -17.57
CA ASN A 38 15.13 -32.07 -17.30
C ASN A 38 16.31 -32.17 -18.28
N LEU A 39 16.24 -31.53 -19.44
CA LEU A 39 17.34 -31.43 -20.41
C LEU A 39 18.21 -30.17 -20.20
N ILE A 40 17.89 -29.36 -19.19
CA ILE A 40 18.65 -28.14 -18.86
C ILE A 40 19.51 -28.43 -17.62
N PRO A 41 20.85 -28.57 -17.76
CA PRO A 41 21.71 -28.92 -16.63
C PRO A 41 21.62 -27.91 -15.48
N GLY A 42 21.44 -28.42 -14.26
CA GLY A 42 21.39 -27.63 -13.04
C GLY A 42 20.16 -26.74 -12.87
N PHE A 43 19.14 -26.86 -13.75
CA PHE A 43 17.98 -25.97 -13.74
C PHE A 43 17.17 -26.10 -12.44
N ARG A 44 16.95 -27.35 -12.00
CA ARG A 44 16.20 -27.68 -10.79
C ARG A 44 16.79 -27.00 -9.55
N GLU A 45 18.10 -27.07 -9.38
CA GLU A 45 18.82 -26.51 -8.22
C GLU A 45 18.83 -24.99 -8.26
N ARG A 46 19.01 -24.39 -9.45
CA ARG A 46 18.94 -22.93 -9.61
C ARG A 46 17.53 -22.40 -9.31
N LEU A 47 16.49 -23.08 -9.77
CA LEU A 47 15.10 -22.69 -9.54
C LEU A 47 14.75 -22.71 -8.05
N GLU A 48 15.11 -23.78 -7.33
CA GLU A 48 14.86 -23.87 -5.88
C GLU A 48 15.70 -22.90 -5.06
N LYS A 49 16.94 -22.63 -5.47
CA LYS A 49 17.74 -21.58 -4.84
C LYS A 49 17.09 -20.20 -5.00
N MET A 50 16.52 -19.92 -6.18
CA MET A 50 15.87 -18.63 -6.47
C MET A 50 14.49 -18.51 -5.80
N PHE A 51 13.72 -19.60 -5.75
CA PHE A 51 12.38 -19.64 -5.15
C PHE A 51 12.24 -20.80 -4.15
N PRO A 52 12.85 -20.69 -2.96
CA PRO A 52 12.84 -21.77 -1.98
C PRO A 52 11.43 -22.10 -1.47
N THR A 53 10.57 -21.09 -1.36
CA THR A 53 9.19 -21.22 -0.88
C THR A 53 8.23 -21.85 -1.89
N MET A 54 8.64 -21.96 -3.16
CA MET A 54 7.87 -22.63 -4.21
C MET A 54 7.72 -24.15 -3.94
N TYR A 55 8.49 -24.72 -3.01
CA TYR A 55 8.34 -26.11 -2.60
C TYR A 55 6.94 -26.40 -2.06
N GLU A 56 6.32 -25.43 -1.40
CA GLU A 56 4.95 -25.54 -0.87
C GLU A 56 3.87 -25.44 -1.97
N HIS A 57 4.24 -25.10 -3.21
CA HIS A 57 3.29 -25.00 -4.32
C HIS A 57 2.77 -26.39 -4.69
N ARG A 58 1.49 -26.60 -4.39
CA ARG A 58 0.75 -27.80 -4.80
C ARG A 58 0.36 -27.66 -6.27
N CYS A 59 1.03 -28.42 -7.13
CA CYS A 59 0.60 -28.61 -8.52
C CYS A 59 -0.60 -29.58 -8.57
N SER A 60 -0.89 -30.14 -9.76
CA SER A 60 -1.98 -31.09 -10.01
C SER A 60 -1.98 -32.29 -9.05
N GLU A 61 -0.83 -32.68 -8.52
CA GLU A 61 -0.66 -33.81 -7.59
C GLU A 61 -1.13 -33.51 -6.16
N GLY A 62 -1.34 -32.25 -5.80
CA GLY A 62 -1.91 -31.86 -4.49
C GLY A 62 -1.00 -32.03 -3.28
N VAL A 63 0.27 -32.42 -3.48
CA VAL A 63 1.29 -32.63 -2.43
C VAL A 63 2.38 -31.54 -2.47
N PRO A 64 3.01 -31.19 -1.33
CA PRO A 64 4.22 -30.38 -1.30
C PRO A 64 5.32 -31.01 -2.17
N GLY A 65 6.07 -30.18 -2.89
CA GLY A 65 7.12 -30.62 -3.82
C GLY A 65 6.61 -31.16 -5.16
N GLY A 66 5.29 -31.29 -5.36
CA GLY A 66 4.72 -31.85 -6.60
C GLY A 66 5.07 -31.06 -7.86
N PHE A 67 5.25 -29.73 -7.76
CA PHE A 67 5.78 -28.95 -8.88
C PHE A 67 7.23 -29.31 -9.23
N PHE A 68 8.10 -29.44 -8.22
CA PHE A 68 9.50 -29.80 -8.44
C PHE A 68 9.66 -31.22 -9.01
N SER A 69 8.79 -32.17 -8.62
CA SER A 69 8.74 -33.49 -9.26
C SER A 69 8.51 -33.38 -10.78
N ARG A 70 7.61 -32.50 -11.22
CA ARG A 70 7.37 -32.24 -12.65
C ARG A 70 8.54 -31.55 -13.34
N VAL A 71 9.31 -30.74 -12.61
CA VAL A 71 10.55 -30.14 -13.12
C VAL A 71 11.60 -31.23 -13.37
N ASP A 72 11.71 -32.20 -12.47
CA ASP A 72 12.63 -33.34 -12.60
C ASP A 72 12.24 -34.30 -13.73
N GLU A 73 10.93 -34.56 -13.90
CA GLU A 73 10.39 -35.37 -15.01
C GLU A 73 10.59 -34.72 -16.37
N GLY A 74 10.65 -33.39 -16.41
CA GLY A 74 10.68 -32.60 -17.64
C GLY A 74 9.32 -31.95 -17.93
N THR A 75 9.22 -30.67 -17.65
CA THR A 75 8.08 -29.83 -18.00
C THR A 75 8.52 -28.69 -18.92
N TRP A 76 7.56 -28.09 -19.62
CA TRP A 76 7.80 -26.94 -20.50
C TRP A 76 7.87 -25.64 -19.72
N MET A 77 8.64 -24.69 -20.25
CA MET A 77 8.93 -23.42 -19.56
C MET A 77 7.68 -22.55 -19.34
N GLY A 78 6.64 -22.70 -20.15
CA GLY A 78 5.35 -22.04 -19.91
C GLY A 78 4.75 -22.39 -18.53
N HIS A 79 4.85 -23.67 -18.12
CA HIS A 79 4.38 -24.12 -16.81
C HIS A 79 5.29 -23.63 -15.67
N VAL A 80 6.60 -23.51 -15.92
CA VAL A 80 7.53 -22.95 -14.92
C VAL A 80 7.26 -21.45 -14.70
N ILE A 81 7.09 -20.70 -15.79
CA ILE A 81 6.79 -19.27 -15.77
C ILE A 81 5.46 -18.98 -15.06
N GLU A 82 4.47 -19.85 -15.21
CA GLU A 82 3.21 -19.80 -14.45
C GLU A 82 3.46 -19.79 -12.94
N HIS A 83 4.20 -20.78 -12.43
CA HIS A 83 4.48 -20.90 -11.00
C HIS A 83 5.39 -19.78 -10.49
N MET A 84 6.38 -19.36 -11.29
CA MET A 84 7.25 -18.23 -10.96
C MET A 84 6.47 -16.92 -10.83
N ALA A 85 5.55 -16.63 -11.76
CA ALA A 85 4.77 -15.39 -11.71
C ALA A 85 3.78 -15.37 -10.52
N LEU A 86 3.21 -16.52 -10.15
CA LEU A 86 2.39 -16.63 -8.94
C LEU A 86 3.24 -16.43 -7.68
N GLU A 87 4.41 -17.06 -7.63
CA GLU A 87 5.30 -16.97 -6.47
C GLU A 87 5.84 -15.56 -6.26
N MET A 88 6.25 -14.88 -7.33
CA MET A 88 6.68 -13.48 -7.26
C MET A 88 5.59 -12.58 -6.67
N GLN A 89 4.31 -12.80 -7.02
CA GLN A 89 3.19 -12.06 -6.43
C GLN A 89 3.03 -12.40 -4.94
N THR A 90 3.12 -13.67 -4.56
CA THR A 90 3.02 -14.13 -3.17
C THR A 90 4.13 -13.54 -2.30
N LEU A 91 5.38 -13.52 -2.76
CA LEU A 91 6.52 -12.89 -2.08
C LEU A 91 6.39 -11.36 -1.97
N ALA A 92 5.66 -10.75 -2.90
CA ALA A 92 5.26 -9.34 -2.84
C ALA A 92 4.03 -9.09 -1.95
N GLY A 93 3.50 -10.11 -1.26
CA GLY A 93 2.34 -10.01 -0.37
C GLY A 93 1.01 -9.89 -1.11
N MET A 94 0.93 -10.43 -2.32
CA MET A 94 -0.32 -10.60 -3.08
C MET A 94 -0.58 -12.11 -3.22
N ASP A 95 -1.39 -12.65 -2.32
CA ASP A 95 -1.73 -14.07 -2.33
C ASP A 95 -2.53 -14.42 -3.60
N THR A 96 -1.87 -15.15 -4.50
CA THR A 96 -2.44 -15.64 -5.76
C THR A 96 -2.04 -17.10 -5.94
N GLY A 97 -2.97 -17.94 -6.37
CA GLY A 97 -2.74 -19.40 -6.37
C GLY A 97 -3.36 -20.14 -7.54
N PHE A 98 -3.91 -19.45 -8.53
CA PHE A 98 -4.44 -20.12 -9.71
C PHE A 98 -3.56 -19.85 -10.93
N GLY A 99 -3.01 -20.93 -11.46
CA GLY A 99 -2.34 -20.94 -12.74
C GLY A 99 -2.95 -21.99 -13.68
N ARG A 100 -2.80 -21.77 -14.99
CA ARG A 100 -3.05 -22.79 -16.00
C ARG A 100 -2.30 -22.53 -17.29
N THR A 101 -1.50 -23.50 -17.71
CA THR A 101 -0.78 -23.47 -18.99
C THR A 101 -1.37 -24.49 -19.97
N ARG A 102 -1.66 -24.06 -21.20
CA ARG A 102 -2.17 -24.92 -22.29
C ARG A 102 -1.61 -24.47 -23.64
N GLY A 103 -1.32 -25.40 -24.54
CA GLY A 103 -0.92 -25.08 -25.91
C GLY A 103 -2.00 -24.31 -26.66
N THR A 104 -1.60 -23.47 -27.61
CA THR A 104 -2.54 -22.69 -28.45
C THR A 104 -3.06 -23.49 -29.65
N GLY A 105 -2.46 -24.65 -29.92
CA GLY A 105 -2.65 -25.44 -31.15
C GLY A 105 -1.53 -25.23 -32.17
N VAL A 106 -0.64 -24.26 -31.95
CA VAL A 106 0.62 -24.08 -32.69
C VAL A 106 1.77 -24.63 -31.84
N GLU A 107 2.67 -25.40 -32.45
CA GLU A 107 3.84 -25.95 -31.77
C GLU A 107 4.73 -24.84 -31.21
N GLY A 108 5.23 -25.01 -29.98
CA GLY A 108 6.01 -24.00 -29.27
C GLY A 108 5.21 -22.85 -28.64
N GLU A 109 3.92 -22.70 -28.98
CA GLU A 109 3.08 -21.63 -28.43
C GLU A 109 2.14 -22.10 -27.31
N TYR A 110 2.14 -21.35 -26.21
CA TYR A 110 1.32 -21.64 -25.03
C TYR A 110 0.57 -20.41 -24.54
N TYR A 111 -0.65 -20.64 -24.05
CA TYR A 111 -1.32 -19.73 -23.13
C TYR A 111 -0.90 -20.06 -21.70
N VAL A 112 -0.22 -19.12 -21.06
CA VAL A 112 0.13 -19.14 -19.64
C VAL A 112 -0.84 -18.20 -18.92
N CYS A 113 -1.71 -18.78 -18.09
CA CYS A 113 -2.71 -18.02 -17.35
C CYS A 113 -2.37 -17.99 -15.87
N ILE A 114 -2.39 -16.80 -15.27
CA ILE A 114 -2.13 -16.61 -13.84
C ILE A 114 -3.19 -15.70 -13.23
N SER A 115 -3.59 -15.99 -11.99
CA SER A 115 -4.42 -15.06 -11.20
C SER A 115 -3.62 -13.85 -10.74
N TYR A 116 -4.31 -12.72 -10.58
CA TYR A 116 -3.73 -11.49 -10.04
C TYR A 116 -4.61 -10.86 -8.96
N THR A 117 -3.98 -10.15 -8.02
CA THR A 117 -4.68 -9.30 -7.04
C THR A 117 -4.88 -7.90 -7.63
N GLU A 118 -3.79 -7.28 -8.04
CA GLU A 118 -3.74 -6.00 -8.76
C GLU A 118 -3.30 -6.21 -10.22
N GLU A 119 -3.98 -5.55 -11.15
CA GLU A 119 -3.83 -5.80 -12.59
C GLU A 119 -2.42 -5.50 -13.10
N ASP A 120 -1.90 -4.31 -12.78
CA ASP A 120 -0.57 -3.89 -13.22
C ASP A 120 0.52 -4.80 -12.62
N ALA A 121 0.30 -5.31 -11.40
CA ALA A 121 1.20 -6.27 -10.76
C ALA A 121 1.18 -7.63 -11.46
N GLY A 122 0.02 -8.14 -11.86
CA GLY A 122 -0.09 -9.39 -12.62
C GLY A 122 0.61 -9.31 -13.98
N ILE A 123 0.47 -8.19 -14.69
CA ILE A 123 1.17 -7.97 -15.98
C ILE A 123 2.68 -7.93 -15.75
N TYR A 124 3.14 -7.21 -14.71
CA TYR A 124 4.55 -7.13 -14.38
C TYR A 124 5.12 -8.51 -14.00
N ALA A 125 4.44 -9.25 -13.14
CA ALA A 125 4.83 -10.59 -12.71
C ALA A 125 4.95 -11.56 -13.90
N ALA A 126 4.01 -11.53 -14.86
CA ALA A 126 4.11 -12.36 -16.06
C ALA A 126 5.39 -12.05 -16.87
N LYS A 127 5.72 -10.77 -17.04
CA LYS A 127 6.95 -10.35 -17.75
C LYS A 127 8.22 -10.67 -16.97
N ALA A 128 8.21 -10.43 -15.67
CA ALA A 128 9.33 -10.72 -14.77
C ALA A 128 9.64 -12.22 -14.72
N ALA A 129 8.60 -13.06 -14.64
CA ALA A 129 8.76 -14.50 -14.67
C ALA A 129 9.40 -15.01 -15.97
N VAL A 130 9.08 -14.43 -17.13
CA VAL A 130 9.76 -14.77 -18.40
C VAL A 130 11.24 -14.38 -18.35
N ARG A 131 11.58 -13.19 -17.84
CA ARG A 131 12.99 -12.75 -17.70
C ARG A 131 13.76 -13.66 -16.75
N ALA A 132 13.19 -13.95 -15.58
CA ALA A 132 13.79 -14.81 -14.58
C ALA A 132 13.96 -16.25 -15.11
N ALA A 133 12.97 -16.78 -15.82
CA ALA A 133 13.07 -18.09 -16.45
C ALA A 133 14.19 -18.13 -17.50
N GLN A 134 14.32 -17.09 -18.34
CA GLN A 134 15.40 -16.97 -19.31
C GLN A 134 16.78 -16.91 -18.61
N ALA A 135 16.91 -16.16 -17.52
CA ALA A 135 18.16 -16.12 -16.76
C ALA A 135 18.51 -17.49 -16.12
N LEU A 136 17.51 -18.21 -15.62
CA LEU A 136 17.68 -19.58 -15.11
C LEU A 136 18.11 -20.56 -16.20
N THR A 137 17.58 -20.44 -17.43
CA THR A 137 17.98 -21.30 -18.56
C THR A 137 19.38 -20.98 -19.07
N ASP A 138 19.74 -19.69 -19.08
CA ASP A 138 21.03 -19.21 -19.59
C ASP A 138 22.14 -19.27 -18.54
N ASN A 139 21.79 -19.63 -17.30
CA ASN A 139 22.69 -19.66 -16.14
C ASN A 139 23.36 -18.29 -15.90
N THR A 140 22.56 -17.22 -15.95
CA THR A 140 23.00 -15.85 -15.68
C THR A 140 22.45 -15.37 -14.33
N GLU A 141 23.11 -14.37 -13.75
CA GLU A 141 22.68 -13.77 -12.48
C GLU A 141 21.36 -12.99 -12.67
N TYR A 142 20.46 -13.12 -11.70
CA TYR A 142 19.16 -12.45 -11.70
C TYR A 142 18.82 -11.97 -10.29
N LEU A 143 18.56 -10.66 -10.15
CA LEU A 143 18.21 -10.04 -8.87
C LEU A 143 16.69 -10.09 -8.69
N LEU A 144 16.20 -11.18 -8.09
CA LEU A 144 14.77 -11.39 -7.86
C LEU A 144 14.18 -10.35 -6.90
N GLU A 145 14.96 -9.90 -5.93
CA GLU A 145 14.56 -8.94 -4.91
C GLU A 145 14.09 -7.61 -5.51
N ASP A 146 14.68 -7.18 -6.62
CA ASP A 146 14.31 -5.95 -7.32
C ASP A 146 12.90 -6.04 -7.92
N ASP A 147 12.57 -7.18 -8.54
CA ASP A 147 11.21 -7.41 -9.06
C ASP A 147 10.19 -7.53 -7.93
N ILE A 148 10.54 -8.18 -6.82
CA ILE A 148 9.67 -8.29 -5.64
C ILE A 148 9.41 -6.89 -5.06
N MET A 149 10.44 -6.05 -4.94
CA MET A 149 10.29 -4.68 -4.48
C MET A 149 9.40 -3.89 -5.44
N ARG A 150 9.63 -4.00 -6.75
CA ARG A 150 8.81 -3.30 -7.74
C ARG A 150 7.35 -3.76 -7.72
N LEU A 151 7.09 -5.05 -7.50
CA LEU A 151 5.73 -5.56 -7.31
C LEU A 151 5.05 -4.99 -6.07
N ARG A 152 5.78 -4.80 -4.97
CA ARG A 152 5.26 -4.13 -3.75
C ARG A 152 4.90 -2.68 -4.05
N GLU A 153 5.75 -1.94 -4.75
CA GLU A 153 5.47 -0.56 -5.18
C GLU A 153 4.22 -0.48 -6.05
N ILE A 154 4.13 -1.32 -7.10
CA ILE A 154 2.95 -1.38 -7.98
C ILE A 154 1.70 -1.67 -7.16
N ARG A 155 1.76 -2.62 -6.21
CA ARG A 155 0.63 -2.92 -5.33
C ARG A 155 0.21 -1.70 -4.52
N GLU A 156 1.14 -0.95 -3.94
CA GLU A 156 0.79 0.26 -3.16
C GLU A 156 0.24 1.40 -4.03
N GLU A 157 0.78 1.57 -5.24
CA GLU A 157 0.30 2.56 -6.21
C GLU A 157 -1.12 2.24 -6.72
N THR A 158 -1.40 0.95 -6.88
CA THR A 158 -2.61 0.48 -7.55
C THR A 158 -3.69 0.01 -6.62
N ARG A 159 -3.42 -0.50 -5.41
CA ARG A 159 -4.48 -0.98 -4.51
C ARG A 159 -5.42 0.13 -4.06
N LEU A 160 -6.59 -0.25 -3.54
CA LEU A 160 -7.43 0.70 -2.83
C LEU A 160 -6.76 1.09 -1.52
N GLY A 161 -6.77 2.40 -1.20
CA GLY A 161 -6.30 2.86 0.11
C GLY A 161 -7.07 2.18 1.26
N PRO A 162 -6.47 2.04 2.46
CA PRO A 162 -6.96 1.16 3.52
C PRO A 162 -8.43 1.42 3.91
N SER A 163 -8.83 2.68 4.03
CA SER A 163 -10.22 3.04 4.34
C SER A 163 -11.19 2.67 3.22
N THR A 164 -10.83 2.95 1.96
CA THR A 164 -11.66 2.59 0.80
C THR A 164 -11.75 1.06 0.66
N GLY A 165 -10.62 0.37 0.80
CA GLY A 165 -10.54 -1.10 0.77
C GLY A 165 -11.45 -1.73 1.81
N SER A 166 -11.39 -1.26 3.06
CA SER A 166 -12.25 -1.75 4.15
C SER A 166 -13.74 -1.63 3.84
N ILE A 167 -14.17 -0.49 3.27
CA ILE A 167 -15.58 -0.29 2.89
C ILE A 167 -15.97 -1.20 1.73
N VAL A 168 -15.10 -1.35 0.73
CA VAL A 168 -15.34 -2.20 -0.44
C VAL A 168 -15.39 -3.69 -0.08
N GLU A 169 -14.48 -4.16 0.78
CA GLU A 169 -14.48 -5.53 1.28
C GLU A 169 -15.76 -5.85 2.04
N GLU A 170 -16.20 -4.95 2.92
CA GLU A 170 -17.46 -5.11 3.65
C GLU A 170 -18.69 -5.06 2.70
N ALA A 171 -18.66 -4.19 1.69
CA ALA A 171 -19.68 -4.17 0.65
C ALA A 171 -19.74 -5.51 -0.11
N ALA A 172 -18.59 -6.04 -0.52
CA ALA A 172 -18.49 -7.32 -1.20
C ALA A 172 -19.00 -8.49 -0.33
N LYS A 173 -18.66 -8.52 0.98
CA LYS A 173 -19.18 -9.51 1.93
C LYS A 173 -20.71 -9.50 2.02
N ARG A 174 -21.33 -8.33 1.88
CA ARG A 174 -22.79 -8.14 1.86
C ARG A 174 -23.42 -8.37 0.48
N GLY A 175 -22.65 -8.81 -0.51
CA GLY A 175 -23.13 -8.98 -1.88
C GLY A 175 -23.43 -7.67 -2.60
N ILE A 176 -22.93 -6.53 -2.10
CA ILE A 176 -23.06 -5.23 -2.77
C ILE A 176 -21.97 -5.16 -3.84
N PRO A 177 -22.33 -5.08 -5.13
CA PRO A 177 -21.36 -4.99 -6.20
C PRO A 177 -20.64 -3.63 -6.15
N PHE A 178 -19.41 -3.60 -6.65
CA PHE A 178 -18.65 -2.37 -6.73
C PHE A 178 -17.90 -2.25 -8.06
N ILE A 179 -17.64 -1.01 -8.46
CA ILE A 179 -16.83 -0.68 -9.64
C ILE A 179 -15.82 0.38 -9.21
N ARG A 180 -14.53 0.12 -9.45
CA ARG A 180 -13.51 1.15 -9.34
C ARG A 180 -13.57 2.07 -10.56
N LEU A 181 -13.76 3.36 -10.32
CA LEU A 181 -13.96 4.35 -11.38
C LEU A 181 -12.66 5.04 -11.82
N ASN A 182 -11.62 5.05 -10.99
CA ASN A 182 -10.31 5.61 -11.34
C ASN A 182 -9.15 5.03 -10.51
N LYS A 183 -7.92 5.48 -10.78
CA LYS A 183 -6.73 5.09 -10.02
C LYS A 183 -6.71 5.68 -8.60
N SER A 184 -7.27 6.87 -8.38
CA SER A 184 -7.32 7.58 -7.08
C SER A 184 -8.40 7.09 -6.10
N SER A 185 -8.68 5.78 -6.07
CA SER A 185 -9.65 5.15 -5.15
C SER A 185 -11.07 5.73 -5.17
N LEU A 186 -11.54 6.27 -6.31
CA LEU A 186 -12.96 6.55 -6.50
C LEU A 186 -13.69 5.24 -6.83
N VAL A 187 -14.68 4.89 -6.02
CA VAL A 187 -15.43 3.64 -6.14
C VAL A 187 -16.92 3.92 -6.17
N GLN A 188 -17.63 3.20 -7.04
CA GLN A 188 -19.07 3.09 -7.01
C GLN A 188 -19.47 1.80 -6.29
N LEU A 189 -20.43 1.90 -5.38
CA LEU A 189 -21.11 0.78 -4.73
C LEU A 189 -22.54 0.69 -5.29
N GLY A 190 -23.01 -0.52 -5.62
CA GLY A 190 -24.34 -0.75 -6.16
C GLY A 190 -24.53 -0.30 -7.62
N TYR A 191 -25.74 -0.51 -8.12
CA TYR A 191 -26.14 -0.21 -9.50
C TYR A 191 -27.42 0.64 -9.57
N GLY A 192 -27.64 1.29 -10.71
CA GLY A 192 -28.87 2.03 -11.00
C GLY A 192 -29.17 3.12 -9.97
N VAL A 193 -30.43 3.22 -9.56
CA VAL A 193 -30.91 4.22 -8.59
C VAL A 193 -30.28 4.04 -7.18
N HIS A 194 -29.78 2.85 -6.86
CA HIS A 194 -29.18 2.54 -5.56
C HIS A 194 -27.66 2.77 -5.52
N GLN A 195 -27.06 3.25 -6.62
CA GLN A 195 -25.62 3.50 -6.65
C GLN A 195 -25.20 4.58 -5.65
N LYS A 196 -24.08 4.37 -4.97
CA LYS A 196 -23.39 5.33 -4.11
C LYS A 196 -21.94 5.45 -4.55
N ARG A 197 -21.33 6.63 -4.36
CA ARG A 197 -19.91 6.84 -4.66
C ARG A 197 -19.16 7.14 -3.39
N ILE A 198 -17.96 6.59 -3.28
CA ILE A 198 -17.04 6.85 -2.19
C ILE A 198 -15.65 7.16 -2.71
N ARG A 199 -14.90 7.99 -1.98
CA ARG A 199 -13.46 8.16 -2.12
C ARG A 199 -12.89 8.31 -0.71
N ALA A 200 -11.98 7.42 -0.33
CA ALA A 200 -11.59 7.26 1.08
C ALA A 200 -12.85 7.07 1.94
N THR A 201 -13.05 7.91 2.96
CA THR A 201 -14.24 7.90 3.82
C THR A 201 -15.30 8.94 3.44
N ILE A 202 -15.11 9.67 2.34
CA ILE A 202 -16.08 10.64 1.84
C ILE A 202 -17.09 9.91 0.96
N ALA A 203 -18.36 9.98 1.31
CA ALA A 203 -19.45 9.38 0.56
C ALA A 203 -20.20 10.43 -0.27
N SER A 204 -20.96 9.99 -1.27
CA SER A 204 -21.85 10.87 -2.06
C SER A 204 -22.96 11.53 -1.22
N THR A 205 -23.09 11.16 0.05
CA THR A 205 -24.00 11.77 1.03
C THR A 205 -23.31 12.79 1.94
N THR A 206 -21.98 12.92 1.86
CA THR A 206 -21.22 13.94 2.60
C THR A 206 -21.41 15.29 1.89
N SER A 207 -21.89 16.30 2.62
CA SER A 207 -22.04 17.66 2.09
C SER A 207 -20.68 18.24 1.69
N ASN A 208 -20.61 18.89 0.53
CA ASN A 208 -19.39 19.58 0.11
C ASN A 208 -18.98 20.69 1.10
N ILE A 209 -19.96 21.46 1.61
CA ILE A 209 -19.71 22.48 2.64
C ILE A 209 -19.05 21.87 3.89
N ALA A 210 -19.48 20.68 4.30
CA ALA A 210 -18.88 20.00 5.47
C ALA A 210 -17.45 19.52 5.20
N VAL A 211 -17.13 19.14 3.96
CA VAL A 211 -15.76 18.78 3.57
C VAL A 211 -14.87 20.02 3.59
N ASP A 212 -15.34 21.13 3.01
CA ASP A 212 -14.58 22.37 2.92
C ASP A 212 -14.28 22.92 4.32
N ILE A 213 -15.30 22.99 5.20
CA ILE A 213 -15.14 23.36 6.61
C ILE A 213 -14.11 22.45 7.30
N ALA A 214 -14.21 21.13 7.15
CA ALA A 214 -13.30 20.19 7.82
C ALA A 214 -11.84 20.29 7.32
N CYS A 215 -11.62 20.83 6.12
CA CYS A 215 -10.29 21.14 5.59
C CYS A 215 -9.73 22.47 6.09
N ASP A 216 -10.60 23.40 6.54
CA ASP A 216 -10.21 24.67 7.14
C ASP A 216 -10.20 24.59 8.68
N LYS A 217 -9.00 24.65 9.25
CA LYS A 217 -8.81 24.56 10.71
C LYS A 217 -9.38 25.77 11.46
N GLU A 218 -9.40 26.94 10.86
CA GLU A 218 -9.93 28.17 11.47
C GLU A 218 -11.45 28.11 11.50
N GLU A 219 -12.09 27.80 10.37
CA GLU A 219 -13.55 27.70 10.26
C GLU A 219 -14.10 26.56 11.13
N THR A 220 -13.46 25.38 11.09
CA THR A 220 -13.81 24.26 11.98
C THR A 220 -13.75 24.69 13.45
N LYS A 221 -12.69 25.38 13.86
CA LYS A 221 -12.50 25.81 15.24
C LYS A 221 -13.58 26.81 15.66
N ALA A 222 -13.87 27.80 14.81
CA ALA A 222 -14.91 28.79 15.09
C ALA A 222 -16.29 28.16 15.30
N LEU A 223 -16.64 27.15 14.49
CA LEU A 223 -17.90 26.41 14.65
C LEU A 223 -17.95 25.58 15.93
N LEU A 224 -16.85 24.93 16.29
CA LEU A 224 -16.75 24.17 17.54
C LEU A 224 -16.85 25.09 18.76
N GLU A 225 -16.15 26.23 18.74
CA GLU A 225 -16.19 27.23 19.81
C GLU A 225 -17.59 27.84 19.98
N ALA A 226 -18.25 28.20 18.87
CA ALA A 226 -19.64 28.68 18.90
C ALA A 226 -20.64 27.64 19.42
N ALA A 227 -20.31 26.36 19.33
CA ALA A 227 -21.06 25.25 19.91
C ALA A 227 -20.61 24.88 21.34
N GLU A 228 -19.78 25.71 21.97
CA GLU A 228 -19.20 25.52 23.32
C GLU A 228 -18.34 24.25 23.46
N ILE A 229 -17.83 23.72 22.34
CA ILE A 229 -16.87 22.61 22.35
C ILE A 229 -15.48 23.20 22.61
N PRO A 230 -14.73 22.73 23.63
CA PRO A 230 -13.43 23.27 23.95
C PRO A 230 -12.43 23.13 22.79
N VAL A 231 -11.82 24.26 22.42
CA VAL A 231 -10.76 24.34 21.41
C VAL A 231 -9.55 25.09 21.95
N PRO A 232 -8.32 24.81 21.49
CA PRO A 232 -7.13 25.55 21.93
C PRO A 232 -7.24 27.03 21.56
N SER A 233 -7.13 27.94 22.54
CA SER A 233 -7.12 29.38 22.27
C SER A 233 -5.95 29.76 21.37
N GLY A 234 -6.18 30.66 20.41
CA GLY A 234 -5.18 31.01 19.40
C GLY A 234 -5.72 31.97 18.34
N THR A 235 -4.87 32.39 17.42
CA THR A 235 -5.18 33.32 16.33
C THR A 235 -4.43 32.94 15.06
N VAL A 236 -4.85 33.51 13.92
CA VAL A 236 -4.11 33.45 12.67
C VAL A 236 -3.18 34.65 12.57
N VAL A 237 -1.93 34.41 12.18
CA VAL A 237 -0.91 35.44 11.97
C VAL A 237 -0.31 35.31 10.57
N ARG A 238 0.12 36.45 10.02
CA ARG A 238 0.73 36.55 8.67
C ARG A 238 2.11 37.21 8.68
N THR A 239 2.46 37.85 9.80
CA THR A 239 3.68 38.65 9.96
C THR A 239 4.33 38.29 11.29
N GLU A 240 5.63 38.58 11.40
CA GLU A 240 6.37 38.44 12.65
C GLU A 240 5.81 39.34 13.76
N ALA A 241 5.41 40.58 13.44
CA ALA A 241 4.74 41.45 14.41
C ALA A 241 3.44 40.82 14.96
N GLY A 242 2.64 40.18 14.09
CA GLY A 242 1.44 39.46 14.54
C GLY A 242 1.78 38.22 15.37
N LEU A 243 2.93 37.59 15.13
CA LEU A 243 3.43 36.50 15.97
C LEU A 243 3.82 37.00 17.37
N GLU A 244 4.49 38.16 17.48
CA GLU A 244 4.78 38.80 18.78
C GLU A 244 3.49 39.08 19.55
N GLU A 245 2.50 39.72 18.93
CA GLU A 245 1.20 40.00 19.56
C GLU A 245 0.48 38.71 20.02
N ALA A 246 0.56 37.65 19.21
CA ALA A 246 0.00 36.35 19.58
C ALA A 246 0.73 35.73 20.78
N ILE A 247 2.05 35.85 20.84
CA ILE A 247 2.86 35.36 21.97
C ILE A 247 2.55 36.16 23.23
N GLU A 248 2.40 37.48 23.15
CA GLU A 248 2.02 38.30 24.31
C GLU A 248 0.62 37.95 24.82
N LYS A 249 -0.34 37.76 23.90
CA LYS A 249 -1.72 37.47 24.24
C LYS A 249 -1.92 36.07 24.82
N PHE A 250 -1.32 35.06 24.19
CA PHE A 250 -1.53 33.67 24.58
C PHE A 250 -0.44 33.19 25.54
N GLY A 251 0.81 33.57 25.35
CA GLY A 251 1.95 33.11 26.15
C GLY A 251 2.37 31.67 25.82
N TYR A 252 3.60 31.31 26.19
CA TYR A 252 4.14 29.95 26.00
C TYR A 252 3.50 28.91 26.93
N PRO A 253 3.61 27.59 26.62
CA PRO A 253 4.06 27.03 25.35
C PRO A 253 3.01 27.15 24.23
N LEU A 254 3.47 27.21 22.98
CA LEU A 254 2.65 27.39 21.78
C LEU A 254 2.82 26.28 20.74
N VAL A 255 1.88 26.23 19.80
CA VAL A 255 1.91 25.43 18.57
C VAL A 255 1.75 26.39 17.40
N ILE A 256 2.57 26.20 16.36
CA ILE A 256 2.46 26.93 15.09
C ILE A 256 2.25 25.92 13.97
N LYS A 257 1.22 26.13 13.15
CA LYS A 257 0.85 25.24 12.05
C LYS A 257 0.25 26.01 10.86
N PRO A 258 0.41 25.54 9.61
CA PRO A 258 -0.31 26.12 8.47
C PRO A 258 -1.81 25.84 8.56
N ILE A 259 -2.62 26.73 7.96
CA ILE A 259 -4.08 26.56 7.87
C ILE A 259 -4.41 25.26 7.10
N ASP A 260 -3.97 25.18 5.84
CA ASP A 260 -4.38 24.11 4.89
C ASP A 260 -3.49 22.85 4.90
N GLY A 261 -2.77 22.60 6.00
CA GLY A 261 -1.83 21.49 6.12
C GLY A 261 -2.45 20.18 6.60
N ASN A 262 -2.19 19.07 5.89
CA ASN A 262 -2.54 17.71 6.30
C ASN A 262 -1.33 16.92 6.84
N HIS A 263 -1.60 15.84 7.59
CA HIS A 263 -0.59 14.91 8.11
C HIS A 263 0.52 15.55 8.98
N GLY A 264 0.24 16.69 9.61
CA GLY A 264 1.20 17.38 10.48
C GLY A 264 2.33 18.10 9.74
N LYS A 265 2.27 18.20 8.40
CA LYS A 265 3.29 18.91 7.61
C LYS A 265 3.29 20.40 7.97
N GLY A 266 4.45 20.92 8.33
CA GLY A 266 4.63 22.32 8.76
C GLY A 266 4.17 22.62 10.17
N ASN A 267 3.77 21.61 10.96
CA ASN A 267 3.43 21.80 12.37
C ASN A 267 4.68 21.79 13.23
N THR A 268 4.80 22.77 14.13
CA THR A 268 5.78 22.76 15.22
C THR A 268 5.05 22.91 16.54
N THR A 269 5.36 22.04 17.49
CA THR A 269 4.69 21.95 18.80
C THR A 269 5.65 22.23 19.95
N ASN A 270 5.12 22.55 21.12
CA ASN A 270 5.90 22.78 22.35
C ASN A 270 6.96 23.89 22.19
N ILE A 271 6.56 24.98 21.54
CA ILE A 271 7.40 26.17 21.33
C ILE A 271 7.45 26.94 22.64
N THR A 272 8.64 27.18 23.19
CA THR A 272 8.83 27.85 24.49
C THR A 272 9.70 29.11 24.41
N THR A 273 10.28 29.43 23.25
CA THR A 273 11.10 30.64 23.06
C THR A 273 10.75 31.35 21.76
N TRP A 274 11.17 32.62 21.67
CA TRP A 274 10.96 33.44 20.48
C TRP A 274 11.68 32.88 19.25
N GLU A 275 12.93 32.43 19.41
CA GLU A 275 13.73 31.88 18.32
C GLU A 275 13.09 30.61 17.75
N GLN A 276 12.52 29.77 18.62
CA GLN A 276 11.74 28.61 18.20
C GLN A 276 10.46 29.01 17.48
N ALA A 277 9.75 30.05 17.97
CA ALA A 277 8.53 30.55 17.36
C ALA A 277 8.79 31.10 15.96
N LEU A 278 9.84 31.89 15.78
CA LEU A 278 10.24 32.45 14.48
C LEU A 278 10.59 31.33 13.49
N THR A 279 11.44 30.39 13.91
CA THR A 279 11.81 29.23 13.09
C THR A 279 10.58 28.40 12.69
N ALA A 280 9.67 28.16 13.64
CA ALA A 280 8.43 27.43 13.40
C ALA A 280 7.48 28.18 12.44
N PHE A 281 7.40 29.50 12.58
CA PHE A 281 6.59 30.36 11.73
C PHE A 281 7.09 30.36 10.28
N GLU A 282 8.39 30.54 10.06
CA GLU A 282 9.01 30.41 8.74
C GLU A 282 8.78 29.01 8.13
N ALA A 283 8.89 27.96 8.94
CA ALA A 283 8.63 26.59 8.50
C ALA A 283 7.17 26.37 8.08
N ALA A 284 6.21 26.93 8.84
CA ALA A 284 4.80 26.88 8.50
C ALA A 284 4.49 27.70 7.23
N GLN A 285 5.13 28.85 7.05
CA GLN A 285 4.91 29.72 5.89
C GLN A 285 5.32 29.11 4.54
N LYS A 286 6.20 28.10 4.55
CA LYS A 286 6.50 27.29 3.35
C LYS A 286 5.27 26.57 2.78
N TYR A 287 4.23 26.39 3.58
CA TYR A 287 2.99 25.71 3.20
C TYR A 287 1.81 26.66 2.95
N GLY A 288 1.94 27.95 3.28
CA GLY A 288 0.89 28.93 3.09
C GLY A 288 1.24 30.29 3.67
N ARG A 289 0.56 31.36 3.23
CA ARG A 289 0.86 32.74 3.68
C ARG A 289 0.42 33.04 5.12
N SER A 290 -0.44 32.20 5.69
CA SER A 290 -1.04 32.41 7.01
C SER A 290 -0.79 31.17 7.88
N SER A 291 -0.50 31.40 9.16
CA SER A 291 -0.21 30.36 10.14
C SER A 291 -1.08 30.53 11.37
N ILE A 292 -1.55 29.43 11.94
CA ILE A 292 -2.27 29.40 13.21
C ILE A 292 -1.25 29.34 14.33
N VAL A 293 -1.37 30.25 15.30
CA VAL A 293 -0.64 30.24 16.57
C VAL A 293 -1.65 29.93 17.67
N GLU A 294 -1.46 28.81 18.38
CA GLU A 294 -2.39 28.37 19.42
C GLU A 294 -1.65 27.84 20.65
N LYS A 295 -2.37 27.79 21.78
CA LYS A 295 -1.86 27.19 23.02
C LYS A 295 -1.49 25.72 22.83
N PHE A 296 -0.31 25.35 23.31
CA PHE A 296 0.06 23.94 23.42
C PHE A 296 -0.70 23.30 24.59
N ILE A 297 -1.47 22.26 24.28
CA ILE A 297 -2.26 21.50 25.25
C ILE A 297 -1.55 20.18 25.54
N THR A 298 -1.36 19.88 26.83
CA THR A 298 -0.83 18.60 27.28
C THR A 298 -1.95 17.62 27.61
N GLY A 299 -1.71 16.33 27.39
CA GLY A 299 -2.68 15.28 27.67
C GLY A 299 -2.57 14.12 26.69
N TYR A 300 -3.63 13.32 26.62
CA TYR A 300 -3.74 12.19 25.72
C TYR A 300 -4.39 12.60 24.38
N ASP A 301 -3.78 12.22 23.26
CA ASP A 301 -4.36 12.39 21.91
C ASP A 301 -5.24 11.17 21.58
N PHE A 302 -6.56 11.37 21.51
CA PHE A 302 -7.50 10.35 21.09
C PHE A 302 -8.06 10.65 19.70
N ARG A 303 -8.03 9.66 18.81
CA ARG A 303 -8.77 9.68 17.55
C ARG A 303 -10.14 9.07 17.74
N ILE A 304 -11.17 9.90 17.61
CA ILE A 304 -12.57 9.48 17.75
C ILE A 304 -13.17 9.21 16.36
N LEU A 305 -13.86 8.08 16.22
CA LEU A 305 -14.64 7.74 15.03
C LEU A 305 -16.14 7.93 15.31
N VAL A 306 -16.77 8.83 14.57
CA VAL A 306 -18.22 9.06 14.58
C VAL A 306 -18.80 8.64 13.24
N ILE A 307 -19.83 7.79 13.27
CA ILE A 307 -20.55 7.36 12.06
C ILE A 307 -22.04 7.57 12.31
N ASN A 308 -22.69 8.28 11.38
CA ASN A 308 -24.14 8.54 11.44
C ASN A 308 -24.58 9.07 12.82
N TYR A 309 -23.88 10.11 13.29
CA TYR A 309 -24.12 10.79 14.57
C TYR A 309 -23.90 9.92 15.82
N LYS A 310 -23.27 8.75 15.70
CA LYS A 310 -22.95 7.86 16.83
C LYS A 310 -21.45 7.74 17.01
N PHE A 311 -21.01 7.86 18.26
CA PHE A 311 -19.66 7.47 18.66
C PHE A 311 -19.50 5.96 18.47
N VAL A 312 -18.49 5.54 17.71
CA VAL A 312 -18.22 4.13 17.41
C VAL A 312 -17.04 3.62 18.22
N CYS A 313 -15.92 4.33 18.17
CA CYS A 313 -14.71 3.98 18.91
C CYS A 313 -13.78 5.19 19.09
N ALA A 314 -12.82 5.04 20.01
CA ALA A 314 -11.69 5.94 20.16
C ALA A 314 -10.38 5.13 20.17
N ALA A 315 -9.35 5.67 19.55
CA ALA A 315 -8.00 5.10 19.58
C ALA A 315 -7.03 6.10 20.21
N LEU A 316 -6.32 5.68 21.25
CA LEU A 316 -5.21 6.45 21.81
C LEU A 316 -4.05 6.48 20.81
N ARG A 317 -3.57 7.67 20.48
CA ARG A 317 -2.39 7.85 19.63
C ARG A 317 -1.18 8.08 20.49
N THR A 318 -0.24 7.14 20.42
CA THR A 318 1.06 7.25 21.05
C THR A 318 2.11 7.58 19.99
N PRO A 319 3.05 8.50 20.26
CA PRO A 319 4.22 8.70 19.42
C PRO A 319 4.98 7.37 19.20
N ALA A 320 5.70 7.28 18.09
CA ALA A 320 6.61 6.15 17.88
C ALA A 320 7.69 6.18 18.97
N SER A 321 7.87 5.07 19.69
CA SER A 321 8.84 4.96 20.77
C SER A 321 9.37 3.54 20.87
N VAL A 322 10.59 3.42 21.38
CA VAL A 322 11.18 2.15 21.83
C VAL A 322 11.51 2.25 23.31
N THR A 323 11.46 1.13 24.03
CA THR A 323 11.83 1.07 25.45
C THR A 323 13.23 0.50 25.57
N GLY A 324 14.13 1.26 26.21
CA GLY A 324 15.50 0.81 26.47
C GLY A 324 15.52 -0.42 27.37
N ASP A 325 16.27 -1.44 26.98
CA ASP A 325 16.52 -2.65 27.75
C ASP A 325 17.87 -2.62 28.50
N GLY A 326 18.61 -1.51 28.40
CA GLY A 326 19.92 -1.32 29.00
C GLY A 326 21.08 -2.04 28.29
N GLN A 327 20.83 -2.74 27.19
CA GLN A 327 21.83 -3.53 26.45
C GLN A 327 21.88 -3.20 24.95
N SER A 328 20.70 -3.11 24.33
CA SER A 328 20.53 -2.90 22.89
C SER A 328 20.68 -1.41 22.52
N THR A 329 21.25 -1.14 21.35
CA THR A 329 21.23 0.20 20.77
C THR A 329 19.82 0.60 20.34
N ILE A 330 19.57 1.91 20.18
CA ILE A 330 18.28 2.41 19.68
C ILE A 330 17.94 1.76 18.33
N GLN A 331 18.92 1.62 17.43
CA GLN A 331 18.70 0.98 16.13
C GLN A 331 18.26 -0.48 16.28
N GLN A 332 18.91 -1.25 17.16
CA GLN A 332 18.53 -2.65 17.41
C GLN A 332 17.11 -2.76 18.00
N LEU A 333 16.72 -1.84 18.87
CA LEU A 333 15.37 -1.79 19.42
C LEU A 333 14.33 -1.41 18.35
N ILE A 334 14.68 -0.51 17.43
CA ILE A 334 13.85 -0.15 16.28
C ILE A 334 13.69 -1.36 15.37
N ASP A 335 14.77 -2.04 15.01
CA ASP A 335 14.75 -3.23 14.15
C ASP A 335 13.89 -4.34 14.77
N LYS A 336 14.06 -4.58 16.07
CA LYS A 336 13.21 -5.50 16.84
C LYS A 336 11.74 -5.07 16.82
N THR A 337 11.44 -3.79 17.01
CA THR A 337 10.07 -3.28 16.96
C THR A 337 9.47 -3.41 15.56
N ASN A 338 10.26 -3.18 14.51
CA ASN A 338 9.89 -3.28 13.11
C ASN A 338 9.75 -4.73 12.62
N SER A 339 10.23 -5.71 13.38
CA SER A 339 9.99 -7.14 13.12
C SER A 339 8.53 -7.56 13.35
N ASP A 340 7.71 -6.72 14.01
CA ASP A 340 6.27 -6.96 14.15
C ASP A 340 5.63 -7.11 12.75
N PRO A 341 4.97 -8.24 12.44
CA PRO A 341 4.42 -8.49 11.12
C PRO A 341 3.32 -7.50 10.73
N ARG A 342 2.75 -6.74 11.68
CA ARG A 342 1.77 -5.67 11.42
C ARG A 342 2.43 -4.37 10.95
N ARG A 343 3.77 -4.23 11.08
CA ARG A 343 4.52 -3.10 10.56
C ARG A 343 4.94 -3.33 9.10
N GLY A 344 4.72 -2.33 8.27
CA GLY A 344 5.06 -2.34 6.85
C GLY A 344 5.74 -1.06 6.41
N TYR A 345 6.23 -1.07 5.19
CA TYR A 345 6.83 0.11 4.58
C TYR A 345 5.74 1.16 4.29
N GLY A 346 5.96 2.40 4.69
CA GLY A 346 4.95 3.46 4.55
C GLY A 346 3.62 3.10 5.22
N HIS A 347 2.52 3.20 4.46
CA HIS A 347 1.16 2.84 4.92
C HIS A 347 0.67 1.49 4.37
N GLU A 348 1.61 0.60 4.06
CA GLU A 348 1.31 -0.74 3.54
C GLU A 348 0.45 -1.57 4.50
N LYS A 349 0.75 -1.50 5.81
CA LYS A 349 0.10 -2.28 6.87
C LYS A 349 -0.55 -1.39 7.92
N VAL A 350 -1.18 -2.01 8.92
CA VAL A 350 -1.87 -1.34 10.03
C VAL A 350 -0.93 -0.44 10.84
N LEU A 351 0.34 -0.84 10.96
CA LEU A 351 1.38 -0.05 11.58
C LEU A 351 2.45 0.32 10.53
N THR A 352 2.99 1.52 10.65
CA THR A 352 4.14 1.98 9.85
C THR A 352 5.43 1.60 10.57
N GLN A 353 6.44 1.16 9.83
CA GLN A 353 7.78 0.96 10.38
C GLN A 353 8.33 2.26 10.98
N ILE A 354 9.02 2.15 12.11
CA ILE A 354 9.71 3.28 12.73
C ILE A 354 10.99 3.54 11.93
N THR A 355 11.13 4.75 11.41
CA THR A 355 12.33 5.23 10.72
C THR A 355 12.97 6.33 11.54
N ILE A 356 14.30 6.40 11.53
CA ILE A 356 15.04 7.53 12.10
C ILE A 356 15.05 8.65 11.06
N ASP A 357 14.69 9.85 11.49
CA ASP A 357 14.72 11.06 10.66
C ASP A 357 15.45 12.21 11.39
N GLN A 358 15.47 13.38 10.76
CA GLN A 358 16.12 14.57 11.33
C GLN A 358 15.49 15.04 12.66
N PHE A 359 14.22 14.70 12.93
CA PHE A 359 13.57 15.02 14.20
C PHE A 359 13.96 14.06 15.31
N THR A 360 14.40 12.85 14.96
CA THR A 360 14.87 11.83 15.91
C THR A 360 16.27 12.14 16.47
N HIS A 361 17.08 12.91 15.73
CA HIS A 361 18.44 13.28 16.13
C HIS A 361 18.55 14.59 16.94
N LYS A 362 17.42 15.28 17.16
CA LYS A 362 17.33 16.45 18.05
C LYS A 362 17.07 15.99 19.47
#